data_AF-A0A524CS85-F1
#
_entry.id   AF-A0A524CS85-F1
#
_cell.length_a   1.000
_cell.length_b   1.000
_cell.length_c   1.000
_cell.angle_alpha   90.00
_cell.angle_beta   90.00
_cell.angle_gamma   90.00
#
_symmetry.space_group_name_H-M   'P 1'
#
loop_
_entity.id
_entity.type
_entity.pdbx_description
1 polymer ?
#
loop_
_entity_poly.entity_id
_entity_poly.type
_entity_poly.pdbx_seq_one_letter_code
_entity_poly.pdbx_strand_id
1 'polypeptide(L)'
;MFFSVFFGFIDALAAWFVEDALQLCLLGELLWAISTGDKWRRTDARVGLDVMRLATIIDISLVDVPGIPVTVIFTAGCNFDCPYCQNAEIIPLDSGTEMTVEEIVKEAQGHLTDGYCITGGEPTIYKGLPEMLRALREEEKHINL
;
A
#
# COMPACT_ATOMS: atom_id res chain seq x y z
N MET A 1 -7.66 -13.09 50.35
CA MET A 1 -6.99 -11.90 49.77
C MET A 1 -5.64 -12.23 49.09
N PHE A 2 -5.25 -13.51 48.94
CA PHE A 2 -3.92 -13.89 48.40
C PHE A 2 -3.93 -14.37 46.94
N PHE A 3 -5.11 -14.59 46.32
CA PHE A 3 -5.22 -15.17 44.97
C PHE A 3 -5.25 -14.13 43.83
N SER A 4 -5.56 -12.85 44.10
CA SER A 4 -5.63 -11.82 43.04
C SER A 4 -4.30 -11.18 42.69
N VAL A 5 -3.28 -11.31 43.55
CA VAL A 5 -1.95 -10.69 43.33
C VAL A 5 -1.07 -11.57 42.44
N PHE A 6 -1.32 -12.88 42.42
CA PHE A 6 -0.51 -13.83 41.64
C PHE A 6 -0.87 -13.84 40.15
N PHE A 7 -2.15 -13.63 39.80
CA PHE A 7 -2.58 -13.54 38.39
C PHE A 7 -2.05 -12.26 37.71
N GLY A 8 -2.08 -11.11 38.39
CA GLY A 8 -1.56 -9.86 37.83
C GLY A 8 -0.04 -9.87 37.56
N PHE A 9 0.72 -10.74 38.24
CA PHE A 9 2.15 -10.90 38.00
C PHE A 9 2.45 -11.74 36.75
N ILE A 10 1.60 -12.74 36.44
CA ILE A 10 1.72 -13.57 35.23
C ILE A 10 1.34 -12.76 33.99
N ASP A 11 0.28 -11.95 34.06
CA ASP A 11 -0.16 -11.09 32.95
C ASP A 11 0.88 -10.01 32.62
N ALA A 12 1.52 -9.42 33.64
CA ALA A 12 2.62 -8.47 33.45
C ALA A 12 3.87 -9.14 32.84
N LEU A 13 4.17 -10.39 33.21
CA LEU A 13 5.28 -11.15 32.63
C LEU A 13 5.01 -11.51 31.16
N ALA A 14 3.76 -11.85 30.81
CA ALA A 14 3.34 -12.17 29.45
C ALA A 14 3.37 -10.93 28.54
N ALA A 15 2.92 -9.77 29.02
CA ALA A 15 2.99 -8.51 28.29
C ALA A 15 4.46 -8.10 28.03
N TRP A 16 5.33 -8.24 29.04
CA TRP A 16 6.76 -7.97 28.90
C TRP A 16 7.43 -8.91 27.88
N PHE A 17 7.04 -10.19 27.87
CA PHE A 17 7.56 -11.17 26.91
C PHE A 17 7.10 -10.91 25.46
N VAL A 18 5.89 -10.37 25.27
CA VAL A 18 5.36 -9.99 23.95
C VAL A 18 6.04 -8.72 23.43
N GLU A 19 6.29 -7.73 24.28
CA GLU A 19 7.02 -6.50 23.92
C GLU A 19 8.47 -6.79 23.52
N ASP A 20 9.18 -7.62 24.29
CA ASP A 20 10.56 -8.04 23.98
C ASP A 20 10.63 -8.87 22.68
N ALA A 21 9.62 -9.71 22.41
CA ALA A 21 9.55 -10.47 21.16
C ALA A 21 9.34 -9.55 19.94
N LEU A 22 8.51 -8.51 20.07
CA LEU A 22 8.30 -7.49 19.03
C LEU A 22 9.58 -6.69 18.77
N GLN A 23 10.30 -6.31 19.82
CA GLN A 23 11.56 -5.57 19.71
C GLN A 23 12.67 -6.42 19.07
N LEU A 24 12.74 -7.71 19.40
CA LEU A 24 13.66 -8.66 18.76
C LEU A 24 13.29 -8.94 17.30
N CYS A 25 12.00 -8.98 16.96
CA CYS A 25 11.55 -9.12 15.57
C CYS A 25 11.94 -7.88 14.75
N LEU A 26 11.73 -6.68 15.28
CA LEU A 26 12.12 -5.42 14.65
C LEU A 26 13.64 -5.29 14.50
N LEU A 27 14.41 -5.71 15.51
CA LEU A 27 15.87 -5.77 15.42
C LEU A 27 16.36 -6.84 14.43
N GLY A 28 15.66 -7.98 14.35
CA GLY A 28 15.94 -9.04 13.37
C GLY A 28 15.68 -8.58 11.94
N GLU A 29 14.58 -7.87 11.70
CA GLU A 29 14.30 -7.24 10.40
C GLU A 29 15.32 -6.16 10.05
N LEU A 30 15.76 -5.36 11.03
CA LEU A 30 16.76 -4.30 10.84
C LEU A 30 18.13 -4.90 10.50
N LEU A 31 18.58 -5.92 11.24
CA LEU A 31 19.85 -6.62 11.00
C LEU A 31 19.84 -7.35 9.67
N TRP A 32 18.73 -7.98 9.29
CA TRP A 32 18.59 -8.65 8.00
C TRP A 32 18.63 -7.63 6.85
N ALA A 33 17.90 -6.51 6.96
CA ALA A 33 17.90 -5.44 5.95
C ALA A 33 19.27 -4.76 5.77
N ILE A 34 20.04 -4.59 6.85
CA ILE A 34 21.41 -4.08 6.79
C ILE A 34 22.36 -5.11 6.16
N SER A 35 22.14 -6.41 6.41
CA SER A 35 23.00 -7.50 5.95
C SER A 35 22.86 -7.82 4.46
N THR A 36 21.68 -7.61 3.86
CA THR A 36 21.39 -8.01 2.48
C THR A 36 21.65 -6.90 1.45
N GLY A 37 21.89 -5.66 1.90
CA GLY A 37 21.98 -4.52 0.99
C GLY A 37 20.73 -4.40 0.12
N ASP A 38 19.56 -4.67 0.73
CA ASP A 38 18.30 -4.84 0.03
C ASP A 38 17.85 -3.55 -0.66
N LYS A 39 18.21 -3.49 -1.94
CA LYS A 39 17.71 -2.54 -2.93
C LYS A 39 16.17 -2.62 -3.07
N TRP A 40 15.58 -3.73 -2.58
CA TRP A 40 14.16 -4.05 -2.61
C TRP A 40 13.33 -3.39 -1.50
N ARG A 41 13.95 -2.88 -0.43
CA ARG A 41 13.27 -2.14 0.66
C ARG A 41 13.43 -0.62 0.53
N ARG A 42 13.44 -0.11 -0.71
CA ARG A 42 13.13 1.30 -0.95
C ARG A 42 11.62 1.57 -0.97
N THR A 43 10.77 0.58 -0.66
CA THR A 43 9.39 0.85 -0.24
C THR A 43 9.44 1.49 1.13
N ASP A 44 9.03 2.74 1.13
CA ASP A 44 9.29 3.70 2.16
C ASP A 44 8.81 3.24 3.55
N ALA A 45 9.73 3.07 4.50
CA ALA A 45 9.39 2.94 5.91
C ALA A 45 8.80 4.25 6.51
N ARG A 46 8.70 5.34 5.73
CA ARG A 46 8.14 6.64 6.10
C ARG A 46 6.67 6.82 5.72
N VAL A 47 6.09 5.92 4.92
CA VAL A 47 4.71 6.01 4.46
C VAL A 47 3.88 5.00 5.24
N GLY A 48 2.81 5.46 5.91
CA GLY A 48 1.90 4.60 6.68
C GLY A 48 1.33 3.46 5.83
N LEU A 49 0.83 2.40 6.46
CA LEU A 49 0.21 1.27 5.73
C LEU A 49 -0.99 1.72 4.87
N ASP A 50 -1.56 2.86 5.23
CA ASP A 50 -2.73 3.55 4.67
C ASP A 50 -2.38 4.60 3.62
N VAL A 51 -1.10 4.90 3.34
CA VAL A 51 -0.71 5.95 2.40
C VAL A 51 -0.05 5.37 1.15
N MET A 52 -0.43 5.90 -0.01
CA MET A 52 0.10 5.55 -1.33
C MET A 52 0.48 6.82 -2.09
N ARG A 53 1.32 6.70 -3.12
CA ARG A 53 1.62 7.83 -4.01
C ARG A 53 0.95 7.65 -5.35
N LEU A 54 0.18 8.64 -5.76
CA LEU A 54 -0.48 8.67 -7.07
C LEU A 54 0.14 9.73 -7.97
N ALA A 55 0.28 9.39 -9.24
CA ALA A 55 0.59 10.37 -10.28
C ALA A 55 -0.67 11.15 -10.67
N THR A 56 -1.78 10.45 -10.90
CA THR A 56 -3.07 11.04 -11.25
C THR A 56 -4.21 10.02 -11.11
N ILE A 57 -5.46 10.51 -11.08
CA ILE A 57 -6.67 9.72 -11.29
C ILE A 57 -7.32 10.22 -12.58
N ILE A 58 -7.67 9.31 -13.49
CA ILE A 58 -8.37 9.62 -14.73
C ILE A 58 -9.83 9.21 -14.57
N ASP A 59 -10.72 10.18 -14.59
CA ASP A 59 -12.17 10.02 -14.38
C ASP A 59 -12.76 8.87 -15.20
N ILE A 60 -12.46 8.85 -16.51
CA ILE A 60 -12.97 7.85 -17.45
C ILE A 60 -11.94 7.51 -18.52
N SER A 61 -11.72 6.22 -18.72
CA SER A 61 -10.98 5.64 -19.84
C SER A 61 -11.81 4.54 -20.50
N LEU A 62 -11.70 4.47 -21.82
CA LEU A 62 -12.34 3.46 -22.66
C LEU A 62 -11.32 2.51 -23.31
N VAL A 63 -10.03 2.70 -23.05
CA VAL A 63 -8.94 2.01 -23.74
C VAL A 63 -8.18 1.04 -22.85
N ASP A 64 -8.11 1.31 -21.54
CA ASP A 64 -7.33 0.49 -20.60
C ASP A 64 -7.95 -0.88 -20.34
N VAL A 65 -9.29 -0.94 -20.33
CA VAL A 65 -10.04 -2.20 -20.21
C VAL A 65 -10.98 -2.34 -21.39
N PRO A 66 -10.71 -3.26 -22.34
CA PRO A 66 -11.54 -3.42 -23.53
C PRO A 66 -13.00 -3.71 -23.18
N GLY A 67 -13.90 -2.84 -23.61
CA GLY A 67 -15.35 -3.01 -23.46
C GLY A 67 -15.91 -2.61 -22.10
N ILE A 68 -15.09 -2.03 -21.20
CA ILE A 68 -15.52 -1.57 -19.87
C ILE A 68 -15.00 -0.16 -19.66
N PRO A 69 -15.87 0.86 -19.56
CA PRO A 69 -15.47 2.20 -19.13
C PRO A 69 -14.96 2.15 -17.70
N VAL A 70 -13.71 2.58 -17.47
CA VAL A 70 -13.06 2.49 -16.16
C VAL A 70 -12.51 3.82 -15.68
N THR A 71 -12.52 4.03 -14.37
CA THR A 71 -11.72 5.08 -13.74
C THR A 71 -10.31 4.54 -13.53
N VAL A 72 -9.29 5.27 -13.99
CA VAL A 72 -7.90 4.81 -13.92
C VAL A 72 -7.21 5.43 -12.73
N ILE A 73 -6.70 4.60 -11.83
CA ILE A 73 -5.90 5.00 -10.67
C ILE A 73 -4.43 4.79 -11.03
N PHE A 74 -3.71 5.89 -11.28
CA PHE A 74 -2.33 5.86 -11.75
C PHE A 74 -1.37 6.03 -10.57
N THR A 75 -0.80 4.91 -10.11
CA THR A 75 0.21 4.92 -9.04
C THR A 75 1.53 5.54 -9.53
N ALA A 76 2.19 6.28 -8.65
CA ALA A 76 3.56 6.76 -8.85
C ALA A 76 4.55 5.75 -8.25
N GLY A 77 5.83 5.82 -8.59
CA GLY A 77 6.87 4.90 -8.13
C GLY A 77 6.84 3.54 -8.84
N CYS A 78 8.00 3.08 -9.29
CA CYS A 78 8.17 1.77 -9.90
C CYS A 78 9.48 1.13 -9.41
N ASN A 79 9.47 -0.19 -9.17
CA ASN A 79 10.68 -0.97 -8.89
C ASN A 79 11.40 -1.44 -10.17
N PHE A 80 10.90 -1.07 -11.35
CA PHE A 80 11.53 -1.29 -12.65
C PHE A 80 12.02 0.02 -13.25
N ASP A 81 13.08 -0.05 -14.06
CA ASP A 81 13.65 1.09 -14.79
C ASP A 81 13.68 0.78 -16.29
N CYS A 82 12.48 0.58 -16.85
CA CYS A 82 12.32 0.12 -18.23
C CYS A 82 12.73 1.23 -19.22
N PRO A 83 13.66 0.99 -20.16
CA PRO A 83 14.15 2.01 -21.09
C PRO A 83 13.09 2.48 -22.11
N TYR A 84 11.99 1.74 -22.22
CA TYR A 84 10.85 2.04 -23.09
C TYR A 84 9.61 2.48 -22.30
N CYS A 85 9.77 2.83 -21.01
CA CYS A 85 8.64 3.30 -20.20
C CYS A 85 8.09 4.61 -20.78
N GLN A 86 6.81 4.62 -21.11
CA GLN A 86 6.12 5.83 -21.58
C GLN A 86 5.98 6.87 -20.47
N ASN A 87 5.95 6.42 -19.22
CA ASN A 87 5.73 7.24 -18.03
C ASN A 87 6.99 7.26 -17.15
N ALA A 88 8.15 7.48 -17.77
CA ALA A 88 9.44 7.44 -17.06
C ALA A 88 9.51 8.45 -15.89
N GLU A 89 8.74 9.54 -15.98
CA GLU A 89 8.64 10.58 -14.96
C GLU A 89 8.06 10.10 -13.61
N ILE A 90 7.29 9.01 -13.61
CA ILE A 90 6.70 8.44 -12.40
C ILE A 90 7.46 7.22 -11.87
N ILE A 91 8.60 6.85 -12.47
CA ILE A 91 9.46 5.76 -11.95
C ILE A 91 10.04 6.09 -10.56
N PRO A 92 10.54 7.33 -10.28
CA PRO A 92 11.12 7.63 -8.98
C PRO A 92 10.12 7.40 -7.83
N LEU A 93 10.56 6.79 -6.75
CA LEU A 93 9.68 6.42 -5.62
C LEU A 93 9.19 7.62 -4.81
N ASP A 94 9.81 8.78 -4.96
CA ASP A 94 9.42 10.06 -4.38
C ASP A 94 8.59 10.94 -5.35
N SER A 95 8.25 10.41 -6.53
CA SER A 95 7.34 11.06 -7.48
C SER A 95 5.88 11.02 -7.01
N GLY A 96 5.01 11.74 -7.73
CA GLY A 96 3.58 11.81 -7.43
C GLY A 96 3.24 12.56 -6.13
N THR A 97 2.00 12.38 -5.69
CA THR A 97 1.44 12.99 -4.47
C THR A 97 1.04 11.89 -3.51
N GLU A 98 1.36 12.07 -2.22
CA GLU A 98 0.90 11.17 -1.16
C GLU A 98 -0.59 11.38 -0.92
N MET A 99 -1.34 10.28 -0.91
CA MET A 99 -2.76 10.23 -0.63
C MET A 99 -3.05 9.02 0.25
N THR A 100 -3.96 9.18 1.20
CA THR A 100 -4.49 8.06 1.97
C THR A 100 -5.35 7.17 1.08
N VAL A 101 -5.47 5.88 1.42
CA VAL A 101 -6.35 4.95 0.70
C VAL A 101 -7.77 5.48 0.67
N GLU A 102 -8.25 6.08 1.75
CA GLU A 102 -9.58 6.68 1.85
C GLU A 102 -9.76 7.85 0.88
N GLU A 103 -8.77 8.72 0.74
CA GLU A 103 -8.80 9.84 -0.23
C GLU A 103 -8.83 9.31 -1.67
N ILE A 104 -8.00 8.31 -1.98
CA ILE A 104 -7.95 7.70 -3.32
C ILE A 104 -9.28 7.07 -3.67
N VAL A 105 -9.84 6.28 -2.77
CA VAL A 105 -11.13 5.61 -2.96
C VAL A 105 -12.22 6.66 -3.14
N LYS A 106 -12.29 7.67 -2.28
CA LYS A 106 -13.28 8.74 -2.40
C LYS A 106 -13.17 9.53 -3.70
N GLU A 107 -11.97 9.78 -4.20
CA GLU A 107 -11.77 10.50 -5.45
C GLU A 107 -12.14 9.63 -6.66
N ALA A 108 -11.77 8.35 -6.65
CA ALA A 108 -12.14 7.40 -7.69
C ALA A 108 -13.65 7.09 -7.69
N GLN A 109 -14.30 7.14 -6.52
CA GLN A 109 -15.73 6.95 -6.34
C GLN A 109 -16.48 8.25 -6.62
N GLY A 110 -16.98 8.38 -7.84
CA GLY A 110 -17.74 9.57 -8.24
C GLY A 110 -17.95 9.69 -9.73
N HIS A 111 -17.18 8.93 -10.51
CA HIS A 111 -17.26 8.92 -11.95
C HIS A 111 -18.26 7.89 -12.47
N LEU A 112 -18.85 8.19 -13.63
CA LEU A 112 -19.80 7.31 -14.33
C LEU A 112 -19.05 6.20 -15.09
N THR A 113 -18.46 5.28 -14.35
CA THR A 113 -17.65 4.16 -14.86
C THR A 113 -18.16 2.82 -14.31
N ASP A 114 -17.96 1.76 -15.09
CA ASP A 114 -18.36 0.37 -14.78
C ASP A 114 -17.22 -0.41 -14.10
N GLY A 115 -16.07 0.23 -13.90
CA GLY A 115 -14.91 -0.40 -13.29
C GLY A 115 -13.79 0.55 -12.90
N TYR A 116 -12.75 -0.05 -12.33
CA TYR A 116 -11.50 0.60 -11.97
C TYR A 116 -10.34 -0.11 -12.67
N CYS A 117 -9.36 0.67 -13.14
CA CYS A 117 -8.09 0.15 -13.62
C CYS A 117 -6.97 0.74 -12.77
N ILE A 118 -6.28 -0.09 -12.00
CA ILE A 118 -5.17 0.32 -11.17
C ILE A 118 -3.89 0.05 -11.96
N THR A 119 -3.12 1.08 -12.27
CA THR A 119 -1.93 0.96 -13.13
C THR A 119 -0.90 2.05 -12.80
N GLY A 120 0.04 2.33 -13.69
CA GLY A 120 0.98 3.44 -13.61
C GLY A 120 2.42 2.96 -13.50
N GLY A 121 3.06 3.26 -12.37
CA GLY A 121 4.39 2.74 -12.04
C GLY A 121 4.32 1.24 -11.76
N GLU A 122 4.40 0.85 -10.49
CA GLU A 122 4.13 -0.52 -10.07
C GLU A 122 3.19 -0.49 -8.85
N PRO A 123 1.88 -0.73 -9.03
CA PRO A 123 0.92 -0.68 -7.92
C PRO A 123 1.26 -1.64 -6.78
N THR A 124 1.87 -2.79 -7.09
CA THR A 124 2.12 -3.86 -6.10
C THR A 124 3.25 -3.55 -5.12
N ILE A 125 3.98 -2.43 -5.30
CA ILE A 125 4.96 -1.97 -4.30
C ILE A 125 4.28 -1.38 -3.05
N TYR A 126 3.00 -1.00 -3.14
CA TYR A 126 2.27 -0.33 -2.07
C TYR A 126 1.57 -1.33 -1.13
N LYS A 127 1.82 -1.19 0.17
CA LYS A 127 1.18 -2.01 1.21
C LYS A 127 -0.32 -1.70 1.40
N GLY A 128 -0.76 -0.49 1.03
CA GLY A 128 -2.16 -0.07 1.07
C GLY A 128 -3.01 -0.63 -0.08
N LEU A 129 -2.41 -1.19 -1.12
CA LEU A 129 -3.13 -1.72 -2.29
C LEU A 129 -4.24 -2.73 -1.91
N PRO A 130 -4.01 -3.73 -1.04
CA PRO A 130 -5.07 -4.67 -0.67
C PRO A 130 -6.26 -4.02 0.05
N GLU A 131 -6.01 -2.96 0.82
CA GLU A 131 -7.07 -2.20 1.50
C GLU A 131 -7.89 -1.39 0.50
N MET A 132 -7.22 -0.68 -0.41
CA MET A 132 -7.85 0.04 -1.52
C MET A 132 -8.73 -0.88 -2.38
N LEU A 133 -8.21 -2.06 -2.75
CA LEU A 133 -8.97 -3.04 -3.53
C LEU A 133 -10.20 -3.57 -2.79
N ARG A 134 -10.15 -3.73 -1.47
CA ARG A 134 -11.32 -4.12 -0.66
C ARG A 134 -12.37 -3.01 -0.65
N ALA A 135 -11.95 -1.76 -0.45
CA ALA A 135 -12.85 -0.61 -0.44
C ALA A 135 -13.54 -0.40 -1.80
N LEU A 136 -12.80 -0.49 -2.92
CA LEU A 136 -13.38 -0.38 -4.26
C LEU A 136 -14.35 -1.52 -4.62
N ARG A 137 -14.15 -2.71 -4.02
CA ARG A 137 -15.00 -3.89 -4.28
C ARG A 137 -16.42 -3.72 -3.74
N GLU A 138 -16.65 -2.82 -2.80
CA GLU A 138 -17.98 -2.57 -2.21
C GLU A 138 -19.02 -2.09 -3.23
N GLU A 139 -18.59 -1.49 -4.36
CA GLU A 139 -19.50 -1.02 -5.42
C GLU A 139 -19.90 -2.09 -6.46
N GLU A 140 -19.45 -3.34 -6.30
CA GLU A 140 -19.68 -4.44 -7.27
C GLU A 140 -19.24 -4.13 -8.72
N LYS A 141 -18.29 -3.21 -8.91
CA LYS A 141 -17.72 -2.83 -10.21
C LYS A 141 -16.59 -3.76 -10.67
N HIS A 142 -16.26 -3.72 -11.97
CA HIS A 142 -15.10 -4.42 -12.51
C HIS A 142 -13.80 -3.85 -11.92
N ILE A 143 -12.82 -4.69 -11.61
CA ILE A 143 -11.51 -4.24 -11.14
C ILE A 143 -10.44 -4.92 -11.99
N ASN A 144 -9.65 -4.09 -12.66
CA ASN A 144 -8.44 -4.48 -13.39
C ASN A 144 -7.21 -3.98 -12.63
N LEU A 145 -6.23 -4.85 -12.42
CA LEU A 145 -4.93 -4.56 -11.81
C LEU A 145 -3.83 -4.92 -12.82
#